data_AF-A0AAW4YDE3-F1
#
_entry.id   AF-A0AAW4YDE3-F1
#
_cell.length_a   1.000
_cell.length_b   1.000
_cell.length_c   1.000
_cell.angle_alpha   90.00
_cell.angle_beta   90.00
_cell.angle_gamma   90.00
#
_symmetry.space_group_name_H-M   'P 1'
#
loop_
_entity.id
_entity.type
_entity.pdbx_description
1 polymer ?
#
loop_
_entity_poly.entity_id
_entity_poly.type
_entity_poly.pdbx_seq_one_letter_code
_entity_poly.pdbx_strand_id
1 'polypeptide(L)'
;EMTSRYAHIFDETLKNEFTKFQEKLVTNNGDVLDLDEDNEVDDVELQWFKKNINAQVLPNGYCRLPVVAGGCPHANACLDCTHFCTSKQFLPQ
;
A
#
# COMPACT_ATOMS: atom_id res chain seq x y z
N GLU A 1 8.56 -14.57 27.53
CA GLU A 1 7.79 -13.32 27.72
C GLU A 1 8.29 -12.14 26.90
N MET A 2 9.60 -11.84 26.85
CA MET A 2 10.09 -10.62 26.18
C MET A 2 9.77 -10.55 24.67
N THR A 3 9.84 -11.67 23.95
CA THR A 3 9.56 -11.72 22.50
C THR A 3 8.09 -11.44 22.15
N SER A 4 7.15 -11.92 22.97
CA SER A 4 5.72 -11.64 22.78
C SER A 4 5.40 -10.16 23.01
N ARG A 5 6.01 -9.53 24.02
CA ARG A 5 5.87 -8.09 24.25
C ARG A 5 6.37 -7.25 23.06
N TYR A 6 7.51 -7.61 22.48
CA TYR A 6 8.03 -6.92 21.29
C TYR A 6 7.15 -7.15 20.06
N ALA A 7 6.59 -8.35 19.88
CA ALA A 7 5.66 -8.63 18.78
C ALA A 7 4.43 -7.72 18.86
N HIS A 8 3.83 -7.58 20.04
CA HIS A 8 2.67 -6.69 20.21
C HIS A 8 3.00 -5.22 19.96
N ILE A 9 4.14 -4.73 20.46
CA ILE A 9 4.56 -3.35 20.22
C ILE A 9 4.81 -3.12 18.72
N PHE A 10 5.44 -4.06 18.03
CA PHE A 10 5.68 -3.99 16.60
C PHE A 10 4.37 -3.99 15.79
N ASP A 11 3.41 -4.84 16.16
CA ASP A 11 2.10 -4.87 15.50
C ASP A 11 1.34 -3.55 15.70
N GLU A 12 1.37 -2.99 16.90
CA GLU A 12 0.74 -1.70 17.21
C GLU A 12 1.37 -0.55 16.42
N THR A 13 2.70 -0.49 16.33
CA THR A 13 3.39 0.56 15.57
C THR A 13 3.11 0.44 14.08
N LEU A 14 3.12 -0.78 13.54
CA LEU A 14 2.83 -1.03 12.13
C LEU A 14 1.39 -0.64 11.78
N LYS A 15 0.41 -0.99 12.62
CA LYS A 15 -1.00 -0.58 12.42
C LYS A 15 -1.15 0.94 12.42
N ASN A 16 -0.49 1.65 13.33
CA ASN A 16 -0.57 3.12 13.41
C ASN A 16 0.08 3.82 12.22
N GLU A 17 1.20 3.31 11.70
CA GLU A 17 1.81 3.87 10.50
C GLU A 17 1.01 3.53 9.23
N PHE A 18 0.37 2.35 9.21
CA PHE A 18 -0.52 1.97 8.12
C PHE A 18 -1.75 2.87 8.01
N THR A 19 -2.40 3.20 9.12
CA THR A 19 -3.56 4.10 9.11
C THR A 19 -3.21 5.51 8.64
N LYS A 20 -2.00 6.00 8.95
CA LYS A 20 -1.47 7.25 8.38
C LYS A 20 -1.19 7.11 6.88
N PHE A 21 -0.62 6.00 6.44
CA PHE A 21 -0.34 5.74 5.03
C PHE A 21 -1.61 5.60 4.17
N GLN A 22 -2.70 5.11 4.76
CA GLN A 22 -4.02 5.00 4.10
C GLN A 22 -4.61 6.37 3.68
N GLU A 23 -3.95 7.49 3.98
CA GLU A 23 -4.24 8.78 3.36
C GLU A 23 -4.47 8.64 1.85
N LYS A 24 -5.64 9.14 1.40
CA LYS A 24 -6.24 8.99 0.06
C LYS A 24 -5.23 8.76 -1.07
N LEU A 25 -5.06 7.50 -1.46
CA LEU A 25 -4.35 7.14 -2.68
C LEU A 25 -5.23 7.42 -3.89
N VAL A 26 -4.63 7.98 -4.94
CA VAL A 26 -5.31 8.35 -6.17
C VAL A 26 -4.63 7.65 -7.34
N THR A 27 -5.43 7.07 -8.23
CA THR A 27 -4.95 6.43 -9.46
C THR A 27 -4.60 7.49 -10.51
N ASN A 28 -3.87 7.12 -11.57
CA ASN A 28 -3.55 8.06 -12.66
C ASN A 28 -4.79 8.73 -13.30
N ASN A 29 -5.95 8.06 -13.29
CA ASN A 29 -7.21 8.58 -13.79
C ASN A 29 -7.92 9.57 -12.83
N GLY A 30 -7.41 9.75 -11.61
CA GLY A 30 -8.04 10.60 -10.59
C GLY A 30 -8.98 9.87 -9.65
N ASP A 31 -9.16 8.54 -9.81
CA ASP A 31 -10.01 7.74 -8.95
C ASP A 31 -9.36 7.55 -7.57
N VAL A 32 -10.11 7.85 -6.50
CA VAL A 32 -9.67 7.62 -5.13
C VAL A 32 -9.82 6.13 -4.82
N LEU A 33 -8.75 5.53 -4.34
CA LEU A 33 -8.74 4.13 -3.92
C LEU A 33 -9.28 4.04 -2.50
N ASP A 34 -10.50 3.53 -2.38
CA ASP A 34 -11.03 3.09 -1.11
C ASP A 34 -10.57 1.66 -0.85
N LEU A 35 -9.63 1.50 0.09
CA LEU A 35 -9.10 0.20 0.47
C LEU A 35 -10.02 -0.53 1.48
N ASP A 36 -11.15 0.08 1.83
CA ASP A 36 -12.10 -0.43 2.81
C ASP A 36 -13.30 -1.16 2.17
N GLU A 37 -13.51 -1.10 0.85
CA GLU A 37 -14.76 -1.58 0.23
C GLU A 37 -14.86 -3.09 -0.11
N ASP A 38 -13.77 -3.88 -0.11
CA ASP A 38 -13.86 -5.34 -0.36
C ASP A 38 -14.12 -6.14 0.94
N ASN A 39 -15.36 -6.07 1.39
CA ASN A 39 -15.98 -6.93 2.39
C ASN A 39 -16.12 -8.39 1.87
N GLU A 40 -15.14 -9.26 2.09
CA GLU A 40 -15.38 -10.72 2.16
C GLU A 40 -14.24 -11.53 2.81
N VAL A 41 -13.49 -10.94 3.74
CA VAL A 41 -12.56 -11.73 4.55
C VAL A 41 -12.64 -11.29 6.01
N ASP A 42 -13.22 -12.14 6.84
CA ASP A 42 -13.38 -11.97 8.29
C ASP A 42 -12.06 -12.17 9.07
N ASP A 43 -10.96 -12.39 8.34
CA ASP A 43 -9.65 -12.61 8.92
C ASP A 43 -8.83 -11.31 8.90
N VAL A 44 -8.77 -10.69 10.07
CA VAL A 44 -8.01 -9.47 10.38
C VAL A 44 -6.53 -9.62 10.00
N GLU A 45 -5.96 -10.83 10.03
CA GLU A 45 -4.59 -11.11 9.57
C GLU A 45 -4.45 -11.15 8.04
N LEU A 46 -5.46 -11.65 7.31
CA LEU A 46 -5.40 -11.71 5.84
C LEU A 46 -5.57 -10.33 5.20
N GLN A 47 -6.39 -9.47 5.81
CA GLN A 47 -6.47 -8.05 5.44
C GLN A 47 -5.14 -7.35 5.73
N TRP A 48 -4.52 -7.62 6.87
CA TRP A 48 -3.19 -7.13 7.22
C TRP A 48 -2.10 -7.63 6.25
N PHE A 49 -2.19 -8.89 5.80
CA PHE A 49 -1.25 -9.52 4.87
C PHE A 49 -1.41 -9.06 3.42
N LYS A 50 -2.63 -8.83 2.93
CA LYS A 50 -2.90 -8.13 1.65
C LYS A 50 -2.40 -6.67 1.71
N LYS A 51 -2.56 -6.05 2.89
CA LYS A 51 -2.11 -4.68 3.23
C LYS A 51 -0.59 -4.58 3.45
N ASN A 52 0.14 -5.70 3.62
CA ASN A 52 1.60 -5.75 3.55
C ASN A 52 2.08 -5.75 2.09
N ILE A 53 1.92 -4.57 1.47
CA ILE A 53 3.03 -3.82 0.87
C ILE A 53 4.05 -4.70 0.13
N ASN A 54 3.70 -5.03 -1.10
CA ASN A 54 4.68 -5.14 -2.17
C ASN A 54 4.58 -3.92 -3.10
N ALA A 55 4.07 -2.81 -2.57
CA ALA A 55 3.99 -1.59 -3.34
C ALA A 55 5.41 -1.03 -3.48
N GLN A 56 5.94 -1.06 -4.71
CA GLN A 56 7.27 -0.53 -4.96
C GLN A 56 7.19 1.00 -4.94
N VAL A 57 8.06 1.64 -4.18
CA VAL A 57 8.16 3.11 -4.14
C VAL A 57 8.73 3.61 -5.46
N LEU A 58 8.08 4.62 -6.03
CA LEU A 58 8.49 5.33 -7.24
C LEU A 58 8.79 6.79 -6.90
N PRO A 59 9.52 7.53 -7.77
CA PRO A 59 9.80 8.96 -7.53
C PRO A 59 8.54 9.84 -7.37
N ASN A 60 7.44 9.44 -8.01
CA ASN A 60 6.21 10.23 -8.09
C ASN A 60 4.98 9.54 -7.42
N GLY A 61 5.19 8.40 -6.76
CA GLY A 61 4.08 7.62 -6.19
C GLY A 61 4.47 6.19 -5.84
N TYR A 62 3.55 5.26 -6.02
CA TYR A 62 3.70 3.84 -5.69
C TYR A 62 3.21 2.97 -6.84
N CYS A 63 3.83 1.81 -7.00
CA CYS A 63 3.39 0.75 -7.91
C CYS A 63 2.64 -0.32 -7.11
N ARG A 64 1.39 -0.62 -7.46
CA ARG A 64 0.58 -1.65 -6.78
C ARG A 64 0.81 -3.08 -7.30
N LEU A 65 1.74 -3.25 -8.25
CA LEU A 65 2.06 -4.58 -8.78
C LEU A 65 2.78 -5.41 -7.70
N PRO A 66 2.28 -6.59 -7.32
CA PRO A 66 2.94 -7.42 -6.33
C PRO A 66 4.32 -7.88 -6.82
N VAL A 67 5.35 -7.82 -5.97
CA VAL A 67 6.72 -8.30 -6.26
C VAL A 67 6.72 -9.79 -6.65
N VAL A 68 5.77 -10.57 -6.11
CA VAL A 68 5.58 -11.98 -6.47
C VAL A 68 5.12 -12.19 -7.92
N ALA A 69 4.53 -11.18 -8.57
CA ALA A 69 4.11 -11.25 -9.97
C ALA A 69 5.29 -11.12 -10.96
N GLY A 70 6.51 -10.92 -10.46
CA GLY A 70 7.72 -10.77 -11.28
C GLY A 70 8.05 -9.31 -11.59
N GLY A 71 9.08 -9.10 -12.40
CA GLY A 71 9.51 -7.75 -12.83
C GLY A 71 8.44 -7.06 -13.68
N CYS A 72 8.29 -5.74 -13.51
CA CYS A 72 7.33 -4.96 -14.28
C CYS A 72 7.64 -5.08 -15.79
N PRO A 73 6.66 -5.44 -16.65
CA PRO A 73 6.85 -5.50 -18.10
C PRO A 73 7.01 -4.09 -18.72
N HIS A 74 6.65 -3.04 -17.98
CA HIS A 74 6.74 -1.66 -18.41
C HIS A 74 7.94 -0.97 -17.75
N ALA A 75 9.07 -0.96 -18.45
CA ALA A 75 10.33 -0.47 -17.90
C ALA A 75 10.32 1.02 -17.49
N ASN A 76 9.37 1.85 -17.96
CA ASN A 76 9.28 3.29 -17.62
C ASN A 76 7.87 3.92 -17.74
N ALA A 77 6.82 3.15 -18.04
CA ALA A 77 5.49 3.71 -18.32
C ALA A 77 4.62 3.86 -17.06
N CYS A 78 5.22 4.07 -15.88
CA CYS A 78 4.49 4.05 -14.61
C CYS A 78 3.39 5.11 -14.56
N LEU A 79 3.61 6.31 -15.10
CA LEU A 79 2.62 7.39 -15.07
C LEU A 79 1.34 7.05 -15.85
N ASP A 80 1.46 6.24 -16.90
CA ASP A 80 0.33 5.77 -17.72
C ASP A 80 -0.15 4.37 -17.32
N CYS A 81 0.49 3.76 -16.32
CA CYS A 81 0.21 2.39 -15.90
C CYS A 81 -1.00 2.35 -14.96
N THR A 82 -1.89 1.38 -15.19
CA THR A 82 -3.05 1.12 -14.33
C THR A 82 -2.67 0.76 -12.89
N HIS A 83 -1.47 0.21 -12.68
CA HIS A 83 -0.98 -0.16 -11.34
C HIS A 83 -0.45 1.03 -10.54
N PHE A 84 -0.24 2.19 -11.16
CA PHE A 84 0.28 3.36 -10.47
C PHE A 84 -0.78 4.03 -9.59
N CYS A 85 -0.35 4.44 -8.40
CA CYS A 85 -1.10 5.33 -7.54
C CYS A 85 -0.17 6.37 -6.91
N THR A 86 -0.72 7.53 -6.56
CA THR A 86 0.02 8.60 -5.90
C THR A 86 -0.78 9.13 -4.69
N SER A 87 -0.11 9.88 -3.83
CA SER A 87 -0.71 10.53 -2.66
C SER A 87 -0.31 12.01 -2.65
N LYS A 88 -0.91 12.78 -1.74
CA LYS A 88 -0.56 14.20 -1.56
C LYS A 88 0.92 14.42 -1.22
N GLN A 89 1.63 13.40 -0.73
CA GLN A 89 3.05 13.50 -0.36
C GLN A 89 3.97 13.75 -1.56
N PHE A 90 3.54 13.41 -2.78
CA PHE A 90 4.32 13.61 -4.01
C PHE A 90 3.94 14.88 -4.76
N LEU A 91 2.99 15.67 -4.24
CA LEU A 91 2.61 16.94 -4.84
C LEU A 91 3.47 18.08 -4.27
N PRO A 92 3.88 19.07 -5.10
CA PRO A 92 4.52 20.27 -4.59
C PRO A 92 3.56 21.04 -3.67
N GLN A 93 4.07 21.54 -2.55
CA GLN A 93 3.32 22.34 -1.57
C GLN A 93 3.10 23.78 -2.05
#